data_AF-A0A7R9IDP3-F1
#
_entry.id   AF-A0A7R9IDP3-F1
#
_cell.length_a   1.000
_cell.length_b   1.000
_cell.length_c   1.000
_cell.angle_alpha   90.00
_cell.angle_beta   90.00
_cell.angle_gamma   90.00
#
_symmetry.space_group_name_H-M   'P 1'
#
loop_
_entity.id
_entity.type
_entity.pdbx_description
1 polymer ?
#
loop_
_entity_poly.entity_id
_entity_poly.type
_entity_poly.pdbx_seq_one_letter_code
_entity_poly.pdbx_strand_id
1 'polypeptide(L)'
;MSQHTTWFQARILFFDLSPLGRILNRFSSDTYTVDDSLPFIMNILLAQFFSVIGTVFIIIYGLPWLVLILAPLVPIYHWLQNHYRLTSRELKRLSSTTLSPMYSHFSETLAGITTVRSFRATSRFKRENEYHLELNQKCQYASQAAGQWLGLRLQFIGVAMITGVGVIAVLQHQFDVANPGLIGLAISYALSMTGSLNGLVNAFTETEKEMIAVERVSQYVTEVEPEHSRELCSPPYGWPSQGVVVFKNVFLKYR
;
A
#
# COMPACT_ATOMS: atom_id res chain seq x y z
N MET A 1 8.15 -9.23 -20.47
CA MET A 1 9.27 -9.97 -21.07
C MET A 1 10.65 -9.33 -20.80
N SER A 2 10.77 -8.02 -20.51
CA SER A 2 12.10 -7.43 -20.21
C SER A 2 12.59 -7.63 -18.77
N GLN A 3 11.72 -7.89 -17.78
CA GLN A 3 12.14 -8.03 -16.38
C GLN A 3 12.96 -9.31 -16.11
N HIS A 4 12.71 -10.41 -16.82
CA HIS A 4 13.46 -11.65 -16.60
C HIS A 4 14.92 -11.56 -17.11
N THR A 5 15.18 -10.73 -18.12
CA THR A 5 16.48 -10.63 -18.76
C THR A 5 17.50 -9.84 -17.93
N THR A 6 17.03 -8.90 -17.10
CA THR A 6 17.89 -8.03 -16.28
C THR A 6 18.65 -8.80 -15.20
N TRP A 7 18.06 -9.86 -14.66
CA TRP A 7 18.68 -10.67 -13.60
C TRP A 7 19.85 -11.52 -14.09
N PHE A 8 19.72 -12.13 -15.27
CA PHE A 8 20.82 -12.88 -15.89
C PHE A 8 21.98 -11.98 -16.28
N GLN A 9 21.74 -10.68 -16.35
CA GLN A 9 22.77 -9.68 -16.61
C GLN A 9 23.28 -9.04 -15.32
N ALA A 10 22.83 -9.40 -14.12
CA ALA A 10 23.28 -8.75 -12.89
C ALA A 10 24.72 -9.19 -12.52
N ARG A 11 25.57 -8.26 -12.07
CA ARG A 11 26.93 -8.59 -11.59
C ARG A 11 26.88 -9.58 -10.43
N ILE A 12 27.83 -10.52 -10.36
CA ILE A 12 27.98 -11.48 -9.24
C ILE A 12 27.99 -10.79 -7.86
N LEU A 13 28.60 -9.59 -7.78
CA LEU A 13 28.66 -8.80 -6.55
C LEU A 13 27.28 -8.41 -6.00
N PHE A 14 26.27 -8.29 -6.85
CA PHE A 14 24.88 -8.03 -6.42
C PHE A 14 24.26 -9.24 -5.70
N PHE A 15 24.59 -10.46 -6.13
CA PHE A 15 24.12 -11.70 -5.51
C PHE A 15 24.85 -11.98 -4.18
N ASP A 16 26.12 -11.59 -4.06
CA ASP A 16 26.87 -11.71 -2.80
C ASP A 16 26.35 -10.73 -1.73
N LEU A 17 25.92 -9.52 -2.12
CA LEU A 17 25.43 -8.50 -1.19
C LEU A 17 23.95 -8.67 -0.82
N SER A 18 23.15 -9.28 -1.69
CA SER A 18 21.70 -9.42 -1.50
C SER A 18 21.35 -10.79 -0.92
N PRO A 19 20.67 -10.87 0.25
CA PRO A 19 20.22 -12.16 0.78
C PRO A 19 19.29 -12.86 -0.21
N LEU A 20 19.56 -14.14 -0.50
CA LEU A 20 18.78 -14.93 -1.47
C LEU A 20 17.27 -14.94 -1.16
N GLY A 21 16.89 -14.93 0.11
CA GLY A 21 15.48 -14.83 0.53
C GLY A 21 14.80 -13.52 0.12
N ARG A 22 15.53 -12.41 0.04
CA ARG A 22 14.99 -11.11 -0.43
C ARG A 22 14.70 -11.16 -1.93
N ILE A 23 15.56 -11.81 -2.70
CA ILE A 23 15.38 -12.03 -4.14
C ILE A 23 14.17 -12.93 -4.38
N LEU A 24 14.08 -14.06 -3.64
CA LEU A 24 12.97 -15.00 -3.76
C LEU A 24 11.63 -14.36 -3.40
N ASN A 25 11.57 -13.57 -2.32
CA ASN A 25 10.34 -12.89 -1.90
C ASN A 25 9.87 -11.88 -2.96
N ARG A 26 10.79 -11.25 -3.69
CA ARG A 26 10.47 -10.34 -4.79
C ARG A 26 9.94 -11.07 -6.01
N PHE A 27 10.55 -12.18 -6.40
CA PHE A 27 10.07 -13.00 -7.52
C PHE A 27 8.74 -13.69 -7.24
N SER A 28 8.47 -14.05 -6.00
CA SER A 28 7.26 -14.77 -5.62
C SER A 28 6.18 -13.83 -5.10
N SER A 29 6.36 -13.26 -3.91
CA SER A 29 5.31 -12.48 -3.24
C SER A 29 5.04 -11.14 -3.92
N ASP A 30 6.09 -10.38 -4.25
CA ASP A 30 5.89 -9.06 -4.86
C ASP A 30 5.35 -9.20 -6.30
N THR A 31 5.85 -10.16 -7.10
CA THR A 31 5.28 -10.47 -8.43
C THR A 31 3.82 -10.92 -8.33
N TYR A 32 3.48 -11.81 -7.40
CA TYR A 32 2.09 -12.24 -7.19
C TYR A 32 1.17 -11.08 -6.84
N THR A 33 1.62 -10.16 -5.97
CA THR A 33 0.89 -8.92 -5.67
C THR A 33 0.64 -8.09 -6.94
N VAL A 34 1.67 -7.92 -7.77
CA VAL A 34 1.56 -7.12 -9.01
C VAL A 34 0.63 -7.76 -10.03
N ASP A 35 0.66 -9.09 -10.14
CA ASP A 35 -0.06 -9.83 -11.18
C ASP A 35 -1.52 -10.14 -10.82
N ASP A 36 -1.83 -10.39 -9.54
CA ASP A 36 -3.15 -10.87 -9.10
C ASP A 36 -3.85 -9.88 -8.14
N SER A 37 -3.17 -9.53 -7.05
CA SER A 37 -3.79 -8.71 -5.99
C SER A 37 -4.08 -7.27 -6.45
N LEU A 38 -3.10 -6.63 -7.11
CA LEU A 38 -3.21 -5.24 -7.55
C LEU A 38 -4.33 -5.04 -8.58
N PRO A 39 -4.45 -5.85 -9.65
CA PRO A 39 -5.58 -5.74 -10.58
C PRO A 39 -6.93 -5.95 -9.89
N PHE A 40 -7.02 -6.89 -8.94
CA PHE A 40 -8.24 -7.14 -8.19
C PHE A 40 -8.67 -5.92 -7.36
N ILE A 41 -7.76 -5.34 -6.56
CA ILE A 41 -8.10 -4.16 -5.75
C ILE A 41 -8.33 -2.92 -6.61
N MET A 42 -7.59 -2.77 -7.73
CA MET A 42 -7.82 -1.69 -8.70
C MET A 42 -9.20 -1.75 -9.32
N ASN A 43 -9.70 -2.95 -9.62
CA ASN A 43 -11.08 -3.13 -10.12
C ASN A 43 -12.10 -2.68 -9.06
N ILE A 44 -11.90 -3.07 -7.80
CA ILE A 44 -12.76 -2.61 -6.68
C ILE A 44 -12.71 -1.08 -6.56
N LEU A 45 -11.51 -0.48 -6.62
CA LEU A 45 -11.32 0.97 -6.57
C LEU A 45 -12.07 1.67 -7.69
N LEU A 46 -11.92 1.21 -8.94
CA LEU A 46 -12.61 1.77 -10.10
C LEU A 46 -14.13 1.63 -9.96
N ALA A 47 -14.63 0.45 -9.56
CA ALA A 47 -16.04 0.21 -9.35
C ALA A 47 -16.62 1.17 -8.29
N GLN A 48 -15.92 1.36 -7.16
CA GLN A 48 -16.35 2.30 -6.12
C GLN A 48 -16.26 3.75 -6.58
N PHE A 49 -15.22 4.11 -7.33
CA PHE A 49 -15.04 5.46 -7.86
C PHE A 49 -16.18 5.84 -8.81
N PHE A 50 -16.49 4.98 -9.78
CA PHE A 50 -17.62 5.20 -10.70
C PHE A 50 -18.98 5.13 -9.98
N SER A 51 -19.13 4.26 -8.98
CA SER A 51 -20.36 4.20 -8.17
C SER A 51 -20.62 5.51 -7.42
N VAL A 52 -19.59 6.10 -6.80
CA VAL A 52 -19.69 7.39 -6.10
C VAL A 52 -20.02 8.51 -7.08
N ILE A 53 -19.34 8.58 -8.23
CA ILE A 53 -19.62 9.59 -9.26
C ILE A 53 -21.06 9.46 -9.79
N GLY A 54 -21.50 8.25 -10.11
CA GLY A 54 -22.85 7.99 -10.59
C GLY A 54 -23.91 8.38 -9.55
N THR A 55 -23.67 8.03 -8.29
CA THR A 55 -24.54 8.40 -7.16
C THR A 55 -24.63 9.92 -7.01
N VAL A 56 -23.50 10.63 -7.06
CA VAL A 56 -23.47 12.10 -6.99
C VAL A 56 -24.21 12.72 -8.17
N PHE A 57 -24.01 12.22 -9.38
CA PHE A 57 -24.68 12.73 -10.58
C PHE A 57 -26.20 12.59 -10.48
N ILE A 58 -26.68 11.43 -10.04
CA ILE A 58 -28.11 11.16 -9.82
C ILE A 58 -28.70 12.10 -8.76
N ILE A 59 -27.99 12.31 -7.65
CA ILE A 59 -28.43 13.21 -6.57
C ILE A 59 -28.50 14.66 -7.06
N ILE A 60 -27.50 15.14 -7.82
CA ILE A 60 -27.50 16.49 -8.39
C ILE A 60 -28.61 16.67 -9.42
N TYR A 61 -28.87 15.65 -10.26
CA TYR A 61 -29.96 15.69 -11.24
C TYR A 61 -31.34 15.76 -10.56
N GLY A 62 -31.54 15.00 -9.47
CA GLY A 62 -32.78 15.03 -8.71
C GLY A 62 -32.98 16.31 -7.89
N LEU A 63 -31.90 16.85 -7.30
CA LEU A 63 -31.93 18.00 -6.40
C LEU A 63 -30.77 18.97 -6.73
N PRO A 64 -30.89 19.84 -7.75
CA PRO A 64 -29.80 20.72 -8.17
C PRO A 64 -29.35 21.70 -7.07
N TRP A 65 -30.27 22.10 -6.18
CA TRP A 65 -29.98 22.94 -5.02
C TRP A 65 -29.03 22.29 -3.99
N LEU A 66 -28.85 20.98 -4.05
CA LEU A 66 -27.94 20.24 -3.17
C LEU A 66 -26.47 20.61 -3.41
N VAL A 67 -26.15 21.15 -4.59
CA VAL A 67 -24.81 21.69 -4.90
C VAL A 67 -24.37 22.75 -3.88
N LEU A 68 -25.31 23.55 -3.33
CA LEU A 68 -25.00 24.53 -2.28
C LEU A 68 -24.52 23.88 -0.97
N ILE A 69 -25.00 22.67 -0.66
CA ILE A 69 -24.58 21.90 0.53
C ILE A 69 -23.28 21.14 0.25
N LEU A 70 -23.12 20.64 -0.98
CA LEU A 70 -21.90 19.96 -1.42
C LEU A 70 -20.68 20.90 -1.45
N ALA A 71 -20.87 22.15 -1.88
CA ALA A 71 -19.80 23.14 -2.01
C ALA A 71 -18.94 23.33 -0.74
N PRO A 72 -19.51 23.50 0.48
CA PRO A 72 -18.73 23.57 1.72
C PRO A 72 -18.26 22.20 2.25
N LEU A 73 -18.93 21.09 1.90
CA LEU A 73 -18.54 19.75 2.36
C LEU A 73 -17.26 19.24 1.68
N VAL A 74 -17.05 19.57 0.41
CA VAL A 74 -15.85 19.18 -0.36
C VAL A 74 -14.54 19.66 0.29
N PRO A 75 -14.36 20.96 0.65
CA PRO A 75 -13.12 21.41 1.31
C PRO A 75 -12.94 20.80 2.71
N ILE A 76 -14.03 20.57 3.46
CA ILE A 76 -13.97 19.87 4.77
C ILE A 76 -13.45 18.45 4.58
N TYR A 77 -13.97 17.73 3.58
CA TYR A 77 -13.53 16.39 3.22
C TYR A 77 -12.04 16.39 2.82
N HIS A 78 -11.61 17.32 1.96
CA HIS A 78 -10.20 17.42 1.56
C HIS A 78 -9.27 17.70 2.74
N TRP A 79 -9.66 18.60 3.64
CA TRP A 79 -8.88 18.90 4.85
C TRP A 79 -8.75 17.66 5.75
N LEU A 80 -9.87 16.96 5.99
CA LEU A 80 -9.92 15.74 6.79
C LEU A 80 -9.07 14.62 6.18
N GLN A 81 -9.19 14.41 4.86
CA GLN A 81 -8.42 13.40 4.13
C GLN A 81 -6.92 13.71 4.16
N ASN A 82 -6.53 14.98 4.03
CA ASN A 82 -5.12 15.38 4.07
C ASN A 82 -4.51 15.12 5.47
N HIS A 83 -5.25 15.45 6.53
CA HIS A 83 -4.81 15.21 7.90
C HIS A 83 -4.70 13.72 8.23
N TYR A 84 -5.68 12.92 7.80
CA TYR A 84 -5.65 11.47 7.95
C TYR A 84 -4.48 10.85 7.17
N ARG A 85 -4.27 11.24 5.90
CA ARG A 85 -3.20 10.70 5.06
C ARG A 85 -1.83 10.90 5.69
N LEU A 86 -1.55 12.11 6.19
CA LEU A 86 -0.29 12.42 6.87
C LEU A 86 -0.10 11.56 8.13
N THR A 87 -1.12 11.48 8.99
CA THR A 87 -1.05 10.72 10.24
C THR A 87 -0.93 9.21 10.00
N SER A 88 -1.74 8.68 9.09
CA SER A 88 -1.77 7.26 8.73
C SER A 88 -0.43 6.79 8.16
N ARG A 89 0.21 7.61 7.32
CA ARG A 89 1.54 7.31 6.77
C ARG A 89 2.61 7.18 7.86
N GLU A 90 2.62 8.10 8.82
CA GLU A 90 3.59 8.05 9.92
C GLU A 90 3.32 6.88 10.88
N LEU A 91 2.06 6.58 11.18
CA LEU A 91 1.68 5.40 11.96
C LEU A 91 2.09 4.10 11.26
N LYS A 92 1.91 4.02 9.93
CA LYS A 92 2.36 2.87 9.14
C LYS A 92 3.88 2.71 9.19
N ARG A 93 4.64 3.81 9.10
CA ARG A 93 6.10 3.80 9.23
C ARG A 93 6.55 3.30 10.61
N LEU A 94 5.93 3.78 11.69
CA LEU A 94 6.20 3.31 13.05
C LEU A 94 5.85 1.83 13.24
N SER A 95 4.70 1.39 12.72
CA SER A 95 4.28 -0.02 12.75
C SER A 95 5.30 -0.92 12.04
N SER A 96 5.78 -0.52 10.86
CA SER A 96 6.80 -1.28 10.14
C SER A 96 8.15 -1.30 10.87
N THR A 97 8.55 -0.19 11.48
CA THR A 97 9.84 -0.10 12.20
C THR A 97 9.85 -0.94 13.47
N THR A 98 8.73 -1.00 14.19
CA THR A 98 8.58 -1.83 15.40
C THR A 98 8.42 -3.32 15.13
N LEU A 99 7.93 -3.69 13.94
CA LEU A 99 7.74 -5.08 13.56
C LEU A 99 9.06 -5.82 13.27
N SER A 100 10.04 -5.14 12.68
CA SER A 100 11.35 -5.72 12.35
C SER A 100 12.09 -6.33 13.57
N PRO A 101 12.32 -5.61 14.68
CA PRO A 101 13.04 -6.15 15.83
C PRO A 101 12.30 -7.33 16.49
N MET A 102 10.97 -7.35 16.46
CA MET A 102 10.17 -8.48 16.96
C MET A 102 10.49 -9.76 16.18
N TYR A 103 10.52 -9.71 14.84
CA TYR A 103 10.88 -10.87 14.02
C TYR A 103 12.34 -11.28 14.19
N SER A 104 13.26 -10.31 14.27
CA SER A 104 14.68 -10.59 14.50
C SER A 104 14.92 -11.29 15.84
N HIS A 105 14.34 -10.78 16.93
CA HIS A 105 14.43 -11.38 18.26
C HIS A 105 13.86 -12.80 18.29
N PHE A 106 12.74 -13.03 17.60
CA PHE A 106 12.14 -14.36 17.49
C PHE A 106 13.04 -15.34 16.72
N SER A 107 13.60 -14.90 15.59
CA SER A 107 14.52 -15.72 14.78
C SER A 107 15.81 -16.07 15.54
N GLU A 108 16.40 -15.11 16.26
CA GLU A 108 17.58 -15.34 17.10
C GLU A 108 17.28 -16.31 18.25
N THR A 109 16.11 -16.18 18.89
CA THR A 109 15.68 -17.09 19.95
C THR A 109 15.50 -18.52 19.44
N LEU A 110 14.98 -18.70 18.24
CA LEU A 110 14.84 -20.03 17.61
C LEU A 110 16.20 -20.65 17.28
N ALA A 111 17.12 -19.88 16.72
CA ALA A 111 18.47 -20.35 16.40
C ALA A 111 19.28 -20.72 17.67
N GLY A 112 19.11 -19.96 18.75
CA GLY A 112 19.86 -20.10 20.01
C GLY A 112 19.12 -20.82 21.14
N ILE A 113 18.03 -21.55 20.87
CA ILE A 113 17.10 -21.99 21.92
C ILE A 113 17.76 -22.91 22.98
N THR A 114 18.71 -23.74 22.58
CA THR A 114 19.49 -24.63 23.47
C THR A 114 20.39 -23.83 24.40
N THR A 115 21.04 -22.78 23.89
CA THR A 115 21.85 -21.83 24.64
C THR A 115 20.99 -21.06 25.65
N VAL A 116 19.86 -20.52 25.23
CA VAL A 116 18.96 -19.77 26.14
C VAL A 116 18.47 -20.65 27.30
N ARG A 117 18.13 -21.91 27.03
CA ARG A 117 17.67 -22.86 28.06
C ARG A 117 18.80 -23.30 28.99
N SER A 118 19.99 -23.59 28.47
CA SER A 118 21.15 -24.01 29.28
C SER A 118 21.61 -22.92 30.26
N PHE A 119 21.59 -21.65 29.83
CA PHE A 119 21.88 -20.51 30.71
C PHE A 119 20.71 -20.07 31.60
N ARG A 120 19.56 -20.77 31.56
CA ARG A 120 18.33 -20.43 32.31
C ARG A 120 17.87 -18.97 32.08
N ALA A 121 18.11 -18.42 30.90
CA ALA A 121 17.82 -17.03 30.54
C ALA A 121 16.43 -16.83 29.90
N THR A 122 15.55 -17.83 29.98
CA THR A 122 14.23 -17.83 29.34
C THR A 122 13.33 -16.68 29.80
N SER A 123 13.37 -16.34 31.08
CA SER A 123 12.58 -15.22 31.64
C SER A 123 13.01 -13.86 31.06
N ARG A 124 14.33 -13.66 30.85
CA ARG A 124 14.88 -12.44 30.24
C ARG A 124 14.41 -12.29 28.79
N PHE A 125 14.58 -13.35 27.98
CA PHE A 125 14.16 -13.36 26.58
C PHE A 125 12.63 -13.22 26.44
N LYS A 126 11.85 -13.81 27.35
CA LYS A 126 10.40 -13.62 27.39
C LYS A 126 10.02 -12.15 27.61
N ARG A 127 10.64 -11.49 28.59
CA ARG A 127 10.36 -10.08 28.90
C ARG A 127 10.74 -9.15 27.74
N GLU A 128 11.85 -9.42 27.07
CA GLU A 128 12.27 -8.66 25.88
C GLU A 128 11.27 -8.84 24.72
N ASN A 129 10.82 -10.08 24.50
CA ASN A 129 9.79 -10.36 23.49
C ASN A 129 8.47 -9.66 23.81
N GLU A 130 8.03 -9.67 25.07
CA GLU A 130 6.82 -8.95 25.52
C GLU A 130 6.95 -7.45 25.26
N TYR A 131 8.11 -6.85 25.52
CA TYR A 131 8.36 -5.43 25.25
C TYR A 131 8.26 -5.09 23.75
N HIS A 132 8.91 -5.87 22.88
CA HIS A 132 8.81 -5.67 21.43
C HIS A 132 7.38 -5.86 20.89
N LEU A 133 6.67 -6.87 21.40
CA LEU A 133 5.29 -7.14 21.04
C LEU A 133 4.38 -5.97 21.47
N GLU A 134 4.53 -5.48 22.70
CA GLU A 134 3.72 -4.37 23.22
C GLU A 134 3.92 -3.09 22.41
N LEU A 135 5.17 -2.77 22.04
CA LEU A 135 5.47 -1.63 21.18
C LEU A 135 4.80 -1.73 19.80
N ASN A 136 4.87 -2.90 19.17
CA ASN A 136 4.21 -3.11 17.89
C ASN A 136 2.69 -3.00 18.03
N GLN A 137 2.12 -3.60 19.07
CA GLN A 137 0.68 -3.60 19.31
C GLN A 137 0.13 -2.20 19.59
N LYS A 138 0.87 -1.35 20.31
CA LYS A 138 0.54 0.08 20.49
C LYS A 138 0.46 0.81 19.14
N CYS A 139 1.43 0.59 18.25
CA CYS A 139 1.44 1.20 16.92
C CYS A 139 0.26 0.72 16.06
N GLN A 140 -0.02 -0.59 16.09
CA GLN A 140 -1.14 -1.18 15.34
C GLN A 140 -2.49 -0.68 15.85
N TYR A 141 -2.65 -0.59 17.18
CA TYR A 141 -3.86 -0.04 17.79
C TYR A 141 -4.06 1.43 17.40
N ALA A 142 -3.01 2.25 17.45
CA ALA A 142 -3.08 3.64 17.01
C ALA A 142 -3.47 3.76 15.52
N SER A 143 -2.94 2.89 14.66
CA SER A 143 -3.32 2.85 13.24
C SER A 143 -4.81 2.51 13.04
N GLN A 144 -5.34 1.55 13.80
CA GLN A 144 -6.77 1.20 13.74
C GLN A 144 -7.65 2.34 14.29
N ALA A 145 -7.25 2.95 15.41
CA ALA A 145 -7.96 4.08 16.00
C ALA A 145 -8.02 5.28 15.04
N ALA A 146 -6.94 5.57 14.31
CA ALA A 146 -6.93 6.60 13.28
C ALA A 146 -7.91 6.28 12.14
N GLY A 147 -7.98 5.03 11.71
CA GLY A 147 -8.95 4.57 10.69
C GLY A 147 -10.40 4.75 11.14
N GLN A 148 -10.71 4.36 12.38
CA GLN A 148 -12.04 4.55 12.98
C GLN A 148 -12.39 6.03 13.14
N TRP A 149 -11.42 6.87 13.53
CA TRP A 149 -11.61 8.33 13.61
C TRP A 149 -12.04 8.93 12.27
N LEU A 150 -11.39 8.53 11.17
CA LEU A 150 -11.79 8.98 9.83
C LEU A 150 -13.19 8.45 9.50
N GLY A 151 -13.45 7.17 9.72
CA GLY A 151 -14.74 6.54 9.43
C GLY A 151 -15.91 7.27 10.11
N LEU A 152 -15.75 7.61 11.39
CA LEU A 152 -16.75 8.34 12.16
C LEU A 152 -16.97 9.78 11.65
N ARG A 153 -15.91 10.47 11.23
CA ARG A 153 -16.03 11.81 10.61
C ARG A 153 -16.69 11.77 9.23
N LEU A 154 -16.38 10.76 8.41
CA LEU A 154 -17.06 10.54 7.14
C LEU A 154 -18.56 10.21 7.33
N GLN A 155 -18.91 9.46 8.38
CA GLN A 155 -20.30 9.22 8.75
C GLN A 155 -21.03 10.51 9.11
N PHE A 156 -20.42 11.43 9.87
CA PHE A 156 -21.03 12.72 10.15
C PHE A 156 -21.27 13.56 8.88
N ILE A 157 -20.34 13.54 7.92
CA ILE A 157 -20.54 14.18 6.62
C ILE A 157 -21.73 13.56 5.88
N GLY A 158 -21.84 12.23 5.90
CA GLY A 158 -22.97 11.50 5.34
C GLY A 158 -24.32 11.89 5.97
N VAL A 159 -24.39 11.94 7.30
CA VAL A 159 -25.61 12.36 8.03
C VAL A 159 -25.97 13.81 7.73
N ALA A 160 -24.98 14.71 7.66
CA ALA A 160 -25.21 16.10 7.29
C ALA A 160 -25.76 16.22 5.85
N MET A 161 -25.23 15.42 4.92
CA MET A 161 -25.70 15.34 3.54
C MET A 161 -27.14 14.83 3.45
N ILE A 162 -27.48 13.71 4.11
CA ILE A 162 -28.85 13.15 4.13
C ILE A 162 -29.84 14.14 4.75
N THR A 163 -29.44 14.82 5.83
CA THR A 163 -30.26 15.86 6.46
C THR A 163 -30.50 17.02 5.49
N GLY A 164 -29.46 17.46 4.79
CA GLY A 164 -29.54 18.48 3.74
C GLY A 164 -30.47 18.08 2.58
N VAL A 165 -30.34 16.83 2.10
CA VAL A 165 -31.23 16.23 1.09
C VAL A 165 -32.68 16.28 1.58
N GLY A 166 -32.94 15.86 2.82
CA GLY A 166 -34.28 15.84 3.40
C GLY A 166 -34.90 17.25 3.51
N VAL A 167 -34.14 18.24 3.97
CA VAL A 167 -34.62 19.63 4.06
C VAL A 167 -34.93 20.20 2.67
N ILE A 168 -34.03 20.02 1.70
CA ILE A 168 -34.24 20.52 0.33
C ILE A 168 -35.41 19.79 -0.34
N ALA A 169 -35.56 18.49 -0.12
CA ALA A 169 -36.66 17.69 -0.62
C ALA A 169 -38.02 18.22 -0.12
N VAL A 170 -38.14 18.51 1.18
CA VAL A 170 -39.36 19.07 1.77
C VAL A 170 -39.66 20.47 1.21
N LEU A 171 -38.63 21.32 1.07
CA LEU A 171 -38.80 22.66 0.49
C LEU A 171 -39.27 22.57 -0.97
N GLN A 172 -38.64 21.75 -1.81
CA GLN A 172 -39.04 21.60 -3.22
C GLN A 172 -40.44 21.00 -3.38
N HIS A 173 -40.84 20.10 -2.47
CA HIS A 173 -42.20 19.57 -2.45
C HIS A 173 -43.24 20.67 -2.14
N GLN A 174 -42.93 21.62 -1.24
CA GLN A 174 -43.82 22.75 -0.97
C GLN A 174 -43.95 23.74 -2.13
N PHE A 175 -42.93 23.85 -3.00
CA PHE A 175 -42.96 24.73 -4.16
C PHE A 175 -43.51 24.05 -5.44
N ASP A 176 -43.98 22.80 -5.36
CA ASP A 176 -44.55 22.03 -6.48
C ASP A 176 -43.59 21.83 -7.69
N VAL A 177 -42.28 21.96 -7.47
CA VAL A 177 -41.27 22.00 -8.56
C VAL A 177 -40.70 20.61 -8.88
N ALA A 178 -40.96 19.57 -8.08
CA ALA A 178 -40.22 18.30 -8.16
C ALA A 178 -41.11 17.05 -8.13
N ASN A 179 -40.78 16.09 -9.00
CA ASN A 179 -41.45 14.79 -9.09
C ASN A 179 -41.11 13.94 -7.85
N PRO A 180 -42.11 13.44 -7.08
CA PRO A 180 -41.89 12.64 -5.87
C PRO A 180 -40.97 11.43 -6.07
N GLY A 181 -41.01 10.82 -7.26
CA GLY A 181 -40.15 9.69 -7.59
C GLY A 181 -38.66 10.02 -7.62
N LEU A 182 -38.29 11.20 -8.13
CA LEU A 182 -36.90 11.67 -8.17
C LEU A 182 -36.37 12.00 -6.78
N ILE A 183 -37.23 12.55 -5.92
CA ILE A 183 -36.89 12.86 -4.52
C ILE A 183 -36.63 11.58 -3.73
N GLY A 184 -37.52 10.58 -3.85
CA GLY A 184 -37.34 9.28 -3.20
C GLY A 184 -36.05 8.60 -3.66
N LEU A 185 -35.78 8.66 -4.96
CA LEU A 185 -34.54 8.15 -5.54
C LEU A 185 -33.32 8.88 -4.95
N ALA A 186 -33.32 10.21 -4.90
CA ALA A 186 -32.22 10.99 -4.31
C ALA A 186 -31.95 10.64 -2.83
N ILE A 187 -33.00 10.43 -2.02
CA ILE A 187 -32.87 10.03 -0.61
C ILE A 187 -32.26 8.62 -0.49
N SER A 188 -32.72 7.65 -1.29
CA SER A 188 -32.17 6.29 -1.28
C SER A 188 -30.69 6.23 -1.66
N TYR A 189 -30.30 7.03 -2.67
CA TYR A 189 -28.90 7.16 -3.09
C TYR A 189 -28.05 7.91 -2.06
N ALA A 190 -28.58 8.95 -1.41
CA ALA A 190 -27.88 9.67 -0.34
C ALA A 190 -27.59 8.77 0.88
N LEU A 191 -28.50 7.86 1.23
CA LEU A 191 -28.30 6.92 2.32
C LEU A 191 -27.14 5.96 2.02
N SER A 192 -27.08 5.43 0.80
CA SER A 192 -26.03 4.50 0.36
C SER A 192 -24.67 5.20 0.14
N MET A 193 -24.67 6.50 -0.14
CA MET A 193 -23.45 7.27 -0.46
C MET A 193 -22.40 7.24 0.65
N THR A 194 -22.82 7.25 1.92
CA THR A 194 -21.90 7.20 3.06
C THR A 194 -21.09 5.89 3.07
N GLY A 195 -21.75 4.77 2.75
CA GLY A 195 -21.11 3.46 2.63
C GLY A 195 -20.15 3.41 1.45
N SER A 196 -20.57 3.89 0.28
CA SER A 196 -19.73 3.93 -0.92
C SER A 196 -18.50 4.80 -0.76
N LEU A 197 -18.60 5.96 -0.08
CA LEU A 197 -17.45 6.82 0.22
C LEU A 197 -16.44 6.14 1.15
N ASN A 198 -16.91 5.45 2.19
CA ASN A 198 -16.02 4.68 3.07
C ASN A 198 -15.35 3.53 2.29
N GLY A 199 -16.12 2.80 1.49
CA GLY A 199 -15.61 1.78 0.58
C GLY A 199 -14.53 2.30 -0.38
N LEU A 200 -14.76 3.49 -0.96
CA LEU A 200 -13.81 4.14 -1.86
C LEU A 200 -12.49 4.51 -1.15
N VAL A 201 -12.57 5.10 0.04
CA VAL A 201 -11.37 5.46 0.83
C VAL A 201 -10.59 4.22 1.23
N ASN A 202 -11.26 3.14 1.63
CA ASN A 202 -10.60 1.87 1.96
C ASN A 202 -9.95 1.25 0.73
N ALA A 203 -10.68 1.15 -0.39
CA ALA A 203 -10.14 0.62 -1.65
C ALA A 203 -8.90 1.42 -2.10
N PHE A 204 -8.95 2.76 -2.03
CA PHE A 204 -7.81 3.62 -2.35
C PHE A 204 -6.61 3.35 -1.44
N THR A 205 -6.85 3.21 -0.14
CA THR A 205 -5.81 2.93 0.85
C THR A 205 -5.18 1.55 0.63
N GLU A 206 -5.97 0.52 0.30
CA GLU A 206 -5.43 -0.81 -0.03
C GLU A 206 -4.63 -0.79 -1.34
N THR A 207 -5.12 -0.12 -2.39
CA THR A 207 -4.37 0.06 -3.63
C THR A 207 -3.01 0.73 -3.40
N GLU A 208 -2.94 1.76 -2.56
CA GLU A 208 -1.69 2.45 -2.23
C GLU A 208 -0.70 1.51 -1.52
N LYS A 209 -1.19 0.57 -0.69
CA LYS A 209 -0.32 -0.45 -0.05
C LYS A 209 0.23 -1.44 -1.08
N GLU A 210 -0.59 -1.93 -1.99
CA GLU A 210 -0.14 -2.90 -3.00
C GLU A 210 0.85 -2.25 -4.00
N MET A 211 0.72 -0.94 -4.27
CA MET A 211 1.68 -0.18 -5.07
C MET A 211 3.11 -0.18 -4.52
N ILE A 212 3.31 -0.39 -3.22
CA ILE A 212 4.66 -0.51 -2.63
C ILE A 212 5.40 -1.72 -3.22
N ALA A 213 4.70 -2.82 -3.54
CA ALA A 213 5.31 -3.97 -4.19
C ALA A 213 5.79 -3.62 -5.62
N VAL A 214 5.01 -2.82 -6.36
CA VAL A 214 5.39 -2.32 -7.69
C VAL A 214 6.64 -1.45 -7.59
N GLU A 215 6.69 -0.51 -6.65
CA GLU A 215 7.85 0.36 -6.43
C GLU A 215 9.10 -0.48 -6.13
N ARG A 216 8.97 -1.48 -5.25
CA ARG A 216 10.06 -2.42 -4.96
C ARG A 216 10.54 -3.10 -6.24
N VAL A 217 9.67 -3.76 -6.99
CA VAL A 217 10.06 -4.47 -8.23
C VAL A 217 10.73 -3.52 -9.22
N SER A 218 10.19 -2.31 -9.38
CA SER A 218 10.75 -1.26 -10.25
C SER A 218 12.15 -0.80 -9.84
N GLN A 219 12.41 -0.60 -8.54
CA GLN A 219 13.74 -0.27 -8.03
C GLN A 219 14.76 -1.32 -8.43
N TYR A 220 14.43 -2.61 -8.35
CA TYR A 220 15.37 -3.68 -8.73
C TYR A 220 15.63 -3.76 -10.23
N VAL A 221 14.64 -3.44 -11.06
CA VAL A 221 14.87 -3.37 -12.52
C VAL A 221 15.78 -2.19 -12.87
N THR A 222 15.77 -1.12 -12.08
CA THR A 222 16.47 0.13 -12.37
C THR A 222 17.86 0.20 -11.73
N GLU A 223 18.02 -0.29 -10.51
CA GLU A 223 19.26 -0.20 -9.72
C GLU A 223 20.23 -1.37 -9.96
N VAL A 224 19.76 -2.48 -10.53
CA VAL A 224 20.64 -3.59 -10.88
C VAL A 224 21.44 -3.17 -12.11
N GLU A 225 22.69 -2.78 -11.89
CA GLU A 225 23.62 -2.54 -12.98
C GLU A 225 23.78 -3.84 -13.78
N PRO A 226 23.43 -3.83 -15.08
CA PRO A 226 23.81 -4.93 -15.94
C PRO A 226 25.33 -5.00 -15.95
N GLU A 227 25.87 -6.21 -15.84
CA GLU A 227 27.27 -6.59 -15.96
C GLU A 227 27.87 -6.14 -17.29
N HIS A 228 27.02 -5.64 -18.22
CA HIS A 228 27.33 -5.08 -19.52
C HIS A 228 28.70 -5.53 -20.00
N SER A 229 28.66 -6.65 -20.71
CA SER A 229 29.66 -7.00 -21.71
C SER A 229 30.10 -5.72 -22.41
N ARG A 230 31.24 -5.16 -21.96
CA ARG A 230 32.10 -4.33 -22.82
C ARG A 230 32.04 -4.99 -24.17
N GLU A 231 31.79 -4.23 -25.24
CA GLU A 231 31.85 -4.70 -26.63
C GLU A 231 32.86 -5.82 -26.73
N LEU A 232 32.37 -7.07 -26.66
CA LEU A 232 33.23 -8.22 -26.64
C LEU A 232 33.67 -8.27 -28.08
N CYS A 233 34.89 -7.81 -28.37
CA CYS A 233 35.56 -8.21 -29.59
C CYS A 233 35.43 -9.72 -29.63
N SER A 234 34.59 -10.22 -30.54
CA SER A 234 34.35 -11.65 -30.68
C SER A 234 35.71 -12.30 -30.86
N PRO A 235 36.11 -13.19 -29.93
CA PRO A 235 37.43 -13.79 -30.02
C PRO A 235 37.53 -14.54 -31.36
N PRO A 236 38.72 -14.59 -31.97
CA PRO A 236 38.91 -15.20 -33.28
C PRO A 236 38.50 -16.67 -33.29
N TYR A 237 38.07 -17.16 -34.45
CA TYR A 237 37.68 -18.55 -34.66
C TYR A 237 38.84 -19.49 -34.27
N GLY A 238 38.69 -20.21 -33.14
CA GLY A 238 39.73 -21.06 -32.56
C GLY A 238 40.31 -20.61 -31.21
N TRP A 239 39.78 -19.55 -30.59
CA TRP A 239 40.12 -19.20 -29.21
C TRP A 239 39.53 -20.20 -28.19
N PRO A 240 40.28 -20.63 -27.17
CA PRO A 240 41.71 -20.39 -26.92
C PRO A 240 42.60 -21.45 -27.58
N SER A 241 43.50 -21.06 -28.48
CA SER A 241 44.35 -22.00 -29.24
C SER A 241 45.57 -22.54 -28.48
N GLN A 242 46.06 -21.79 -27.49
CA GLN A 242 47.29 -22.13 -26.75
C GLN A 242 47.06 -22.34 -25.24
N GLY A 243 45.88 -22.01 -24.70
CA GLY A 243 45.56 -22.20 -23.28
C GLY A 243 46.46 -21.46 -22.28
N VAL A 244 47.28 -20.51 -22.72
CA VAL A 244 48.24 -19.80 -21.85
C VAL A 244 47.54 -18.62 -21.16
N VAL A 245 47.55 -18.61 -19.82
CA VAL A 245 47.05 -17.50 -18.99
C VAL A 245 48.23 -16.82 -18.32
N VAL A 246 48.40 -15.51 -18.57
CA VAL A 246 49.47 -14.69 -17.96
C VAL A 246 48.84 -13.57 -17.14
N PHE A 247 49.04 -13.59 -15.83
CA PHE A 247 48.65 -12.50 -14.94
C PHE A 247 49.74 -11.42 -14.94
N LYS A 248 49.40 -10.17 -15.29
CA LYS A 248 50.32 -9.02 -15.20
C LYS A 248 49.74 -7.96 -14.28
N ASN A 249 50.38 -7.72 -13.12
CA ASN A 249 49.99 -6.71 -12.12
C ASN A 249 48.50 -6.76 -11.75
N VAL A 250 47.96 -7.96 -11.55
CA VAL A 250 46.55 -8.15 -11.16
C VAL A 250 46.46 -8.07 -9.64
N PHE A 251 45.64 -7.16 -9.14
CA PHE A 251 45.31 -7.04 -7.72
C PHE A 251 43.82 -7.32 -7.54
N LEU A 252 43.50 -8.29 -6.69
CA LEU A 252 42.14 -8.60 -6.30
C LEU A 252 41.88 -7.99 -4.93
N LYS A 253 40.75 -7.31 -4.78
CA LYS A 253 40.30 -6.79 -3.50
C LYS A 253 38.83 -7.14 -3.34
N TYR A 254 38.53 -7.96 -2.35
CA TYR A 254 37.16 -8.07 -1.84
C TYR A 254 36.87 -6.80 -1.02
N ARG A 255 35.63 -6.33 -1.07
CA ARG A 255 35.24 -5.13 -0.33
C ARG A 255 34.91 -5.46 1.11
#